data_AF-A0A9E2C0Z7-F1
#
_entry.id   AF-A0A9E2C0Z7-F1
#
_cell.length_a   1.000
_cell.length_b   1.000
_cell.length_c   1.000
_cell.angle_alpha   90.00
_cell.angle_beta   90.00
_cell.angle_gamma   90.00
#
_symmetry.space_group_name_H-M   'P 1'
#
loop_
_entity.id
_entity.type
_entity.pdbx_description
1 polymer ?
#
loop_
_entity_poly.entity_id
_entity_poly.type
_entity_poly.pdbx_seq_one_letter_code
_entity_poly.pdbx_strand_id
1 'polypeptide(L)'
;MELNDTLKDHQLFLLFSTALMMVTKSCNVLQEGGADSIAIRHINEAIKLISLQLDEEAMRLQIEMEAIKDIAGLRKQLGIPRANSDSSP
;
A
#
# COMPACT_ATOMS: atom_id res chain seq x y z
N MET A 1 -1.41 11.40 11.92
CA MET A 1 -1.46 9.95 11.67
C MET A 1 -1.06 9.27 12.96
N GLU A 2 -1.96 8.51 13.58
CA GLU A 2 -1.63 7.77 14.79
C GLU A 2 -0.83 6.52 14.42
N LEU A 3 0.07 6.07 15.29
CA LEU A 3 0.93 4.89 15.06
C LEU A 3 0.12 3.64 14.68
N ASN A 4 -1.10 3.50 15.22
CA ASN A 4 -2.00 2.40 14.91
C ASN A 4 -2.52 2.44 13.46
N ASP A 5 -2.76 3.62 12.88
CA ASP A 5 -3.19 3.75 11.50
C ASP A 5 -2.07 3.33 10.55
N THR A 6 -0.84 3.82 10.80
CA THR A 6 0.33 3.46 10.00
C THR A 6 0.67 1.96 10.09
N LEU A 7 0.52 1.34 11.27
CA LEU A 7 0.75 -0.10 11.45
C LEU A 7 -0.33 -0.94 10.74
N LYS A 8 -1.58 -0.48 10.75
CA LYS A 8 -2.70 -1.13 10.07
C LYS A 8 -2.53 -1.08 8.55
N ASP A 9 -2.13 0.07 8.01
CA ASP A 9 -1.85 0.22 6.58
C ASP A 9 -0.70 -0.68 6.13
N HIS A 10 0.34 -0.81 6.96
CA HIS A 10 1.46 -1.73 6.68
C HIS A 10 1.02 -3.21 6.66
N GLN A 11 0.17 -3.63 7.59
CA GLN A 11 -0.37 -4.99 7.61
C GLN A 11 -1.25 -5.29 6.39
N LEU A 12 -2.09 -4.32 5.99
CA LEU A 12 -2.93 -4.45 4.80
C LEU A 12 -2.07 -4.56 3.53
N PHE A 13 -1.04 -3.72 3.40
CA PHE A 13 -0.11 -3.79 2.28
C PHE A 13 0.58 -5.16 2.17
N LEU A 14 1.07 -5.69 3.29
CA LEU A 14 1.70 -7.02 3.34
C LEU A 14 0.71 -8.13 2.98
N LEU A 15 -0.52 -8.05 3.47
CA LEU A 15 -1.58 -9.02 3.17
C LEU A 15 -1.91 -9.03 1.67
N PHE A 16 -2.13 -7.86 1.07
CA PHE A 16 -2.42 -7.74 -0.37
C PHE A 16 -1.25 -8.20 -1.23
N SER A 17 -0.01 -7.84 -0.88
CA SER A 17 1.20 -8.32 -1.56
C SER A 17 1.32 -9.85 -1.52
N THR A 18 1.03 -10.45 -0.36
CA THR A 18 1.10 -11.90 -0.17
C THR A 18 -0.02 -12.62 -0.93
N ALA A 19 -1.23 -12.07 -0.93
CA ALA A 19 -2.35 -12.59 -1.70
C ALA A 19 -2.06 -12.55 -3.20
N LEU A 20 -1.53 -11.43 -3.71
CA LEU A 20 -1.15 -11.26 -5.11
C LEU A 20 -0.09 -12.28 -5.53
N MET A 21 0.93 -12.49 -4.69
CA MET A 21 1.96 -13.50 -4.93
C MET A 21 1.36 -14.92 -5.01
N MET A 22 0.45 -15.28 -4.10
CA MET A 22 -0.19 -16.60 -4.09
C MET A 22 -1.11 -16.81 -5.30
N VAL A 23 -1.87 -15.79 -5.70
CA VAL A 23 -2.73 -15.84 -6.89
C VAL A 23 -1.89 -15.99 -8.16
N THR A 24 -0.79 -15.25 -8.27
CA THR A 24 0.15 -15.36 -9.39
C THR A 24 0.75 -16.76 -9.49
N LYS A 25 1.22 -17.31 -8.37
CA LYS A 25 1.74 -18.67 -8.32
C LYS A 25 0.68 -19.71 -8.71
N SER A 26 -0.55 -19.55 -8.23
CA SER A 26 -1.65 -20.45 -8.56
C SER A 26 -2.02 -20.38 -10.04
N CYS A 27 -1.99 -19.20 -10.64
CA CYS A 27 -2.22 -19.01 -12.07
C CYS A 27 -1.17 -19.74 -12.92
N ASN A 28 0.11 -19.65 -12.55
CA ASN A 28 1.19 -20.38 -13.25
C ASN A 28 0.98 -21.90 -13.18
N VAL A 29 0.60 -22.44 -12.02
CA VAL A 29 0.31 -23.88 -11.86
C VAL A 29 -0.88 -24.31 -12.74
N LEU A 30 -1.94 -23.50 -12.80
CA LEU A 30 -3.09 -23.77 -13.66
C LEU A 30 -2.71 -23.74 -15.15
N GLN A 31 -1.86 -22.79 -15.54
CA GLN A 31 -1.35 -22.69 -16.91
C GLN A 31 -0.50 -23.92 -17.29
N GLU A 32 0.40 -24.36 -16.41
CA GLU A 32 1.19 -25.58 -16.59
C GLU A 32 0.30 -26.84 -16.63
N GLY A 33 -0.80 -26.84 -15.86
CA GLY A 33 -1.79 -27.90 -15.81
C GLY A 33 -2.75 -27.95 -17.00
N GLY A 34 -2.62 -27.06 -17.98
CA GLY A 34 -3.46 -27.03 -19.18
C GLY A 34 -4.86 -26.43 -18.96
N ALA A 35 -5.02 -25.55 -17.98
CA ALA A 35 -6.26 -24.79 -17.79
C ALA A 35 -6.58 -23.91 -19.02
N ASP A 36 -7.85 -23.53 -19.17
CA ASP A 36 -8.31 -22.70 -20.28
C ASP A 36 -7.50 -21.40 -20.39
N SER A 37 -6.81 -21.25 -21.53
CA SER A 37 -5.97 -20.10 -21.86
C SER A 37 -6.70 -18.75 -21.79
N ILE A 38 -8.00 -18.71 -22.08
CA ILE A 38 -8.79 -17.47 -22.02
C ILE A 38 -9.00 -17.06 -20.56
N ALA A 39 -9.35 -18.01 -19.69
CA ALA A 39 -9.49 -17.77 -18.26
C ALA A 39 -8.15 -17.34 -17.62
N ILE A 40 -7.04 -18.01 -17.98
CA ILE A 40 -5.69 -17.65 -17.52
C ILE A 40 -5.32 -16.23 -17.94
N ARG A 41 -5.64 -15.82 -19.18
CA ARG A 41 -5.41 -14.44 -19.64
C ARG A 41 -6.16 -13.42 -18.77
N HIS A 42 -7.43 -13.66 -18.45
CA HIS A 42 -8.21 -12.76 -17.59
C HIS A 42 -7.64 -12.68 -16.17
N ILE A 43 -7.17 -13.80 -15.61
CA ILE A 43 -6.52 -13.82 -14.30
C ILE A 43 -5.22 -13.02 -14.34
N ASN A 44 -4.39 -13.21 -15.35
CA ASN A 44 -3.14 -12.45 -15.52
C ASN A 44 -3.38 -10.95 -15.68
N GLU A 45 -4.42 -10.55 -16.40
CA GLU A 45 -4.81 -9.15 -16.56
C GLU A 45 -5.27 -8.53 -15.22
N ALA A 46 -6.08 -9.27 -14.44
CA ALA A 46 -6.49 -8.85 -13.11
C ALA A 46 -5.29 -8.71 -12.15
N ILE A 47 -4.37 -9.68 -12.14
CA ILE A 47 -3.12 -9.63 -11.37
C ILE A 47 -2.33 -8.36 -11.73
N LYS A 48 -2.18 -8.07 -13.02
CA LYS A 48 -1.46 -6.89 -13.51
C LYS A 48 -2.10 -5.59 -13.04
N LEU A 49 -3.42 -5.47 -13.14
CA LEU A 49 -4.16 -4.28 -12.69
C LEU A 49 -4.04 -4.06 -11.18
N ILE A 50 -4.15 -5.13 -10.38
CA ILE A 50 -4.00 -5.07 -8.93
C ILE A 50 -2.56 -4.66 -8.56
N SER A 51 -1.56 -5.22 -9.25
CA SER A 51 -0.15 -4.86 -9.03
C SER A 51 0.09 -3.37 -9.27
N LEU A 52 -0.44 -2.84 -10.38
CA LEU A 52 -0.31 -1.43 -10.74
C LEU A 52 -0.97 -0.51 -9.70
N GLN A 53 -2.17 -0.86 -9.22
CA GLN A 53 -2.85 -0.10 -8.18
C GLN A 53 -2.07 -0.10 -6.86
N LEU A 54 -1.47 -1.23 -6.47
CA LEU A 54 -0.64 -1.30 -5.27
C LEU A 54 0.61 -0.43 -5.40
N ASP A 55 1.26 -0.42 -6.56
CA ASP A 55 2.44 0.43 -6.82
C ASP A 55 2.08 1.92 -6.78
N GLU A 56 0.94 2.31 -7.38
CA GLU A 56 0.45 3.69 -7.36
C GLU A 56 0.15 4.19 -5.93
N GLU A 57 -0.53 3.37 -5.12
CA GLU A 57 -0.82 3.73 -3.73
C GLU A 57 0.45 3.74 -2.86
N ALA A 58 1.40 2.83 -3.10
CA ALA A 58 2.70 2.86 -2.42
C ALA A 58 3.48 4.15 -2.73
N MET A 59 3.49 4.60 -3.99
CA MET A 59 4.10 5.87 -4.37
C MET A 59 3.38 7.06 -3.73
N ARG A 60 2.04 7.05 -3.69
CA ARG A 60 1.27 8.12 -3.03
C ARG A 60 1.60 8.22 -1.54
N LEU A 61 1.65 7.09 -0.84
CA LEU A 61 2.01 7.02 0.58
C LEU A 61 3.43 7.55 0.82
N GLN A 62 4.39 7.22 -0.05
CA GLN A 62 5.75 7.73 0.07
C GLN A 62 5.79 9.26 -0.04
N ILE A 63 5.09 9.84 -1.02
CA ILE A 63 4.99 11.30 -1.20
C ILE A 63 4.35 11.96 0.02
N GLU A 64 3.27 11.37 0.56
CA GLU A 64 2.60 11.90 1.75
C GLU A 64 3.52 11.87 2.99
N MET A 65 4.27 10.77 3.18
CA MET A 65 5.25 10.67 4.26
C MET A 65 6.37 11.72 4.15
N GLU A 66 6.84 12.00 2.94
CA GLU A 66 7.83 13.06 2.69
C GLU A 66 7.24 14.44 3.01
N ALA A 67 6.03 14.74 2.54
CA ALA A 67 5.33 15.99 2.86
C ALA A 67 5.13 16.18 4.37
N ILE A 68 4.77 15.12 5.11
CA ILE A 68 4.64 15.16 6.57
C ILE A 68 5.99 15.49 7.24
N LYS A 69 7.10 14.90 6.76
CA LYS A 69 8.44 15.18 7.28
C LYS A 69 8.83 16.64 7.01
N ASP A 70 8.55 17.15 5.82
CA ASP A 70 8.86 18.53 5.45
C ASP A 70 8.07 19.54 6.29
N ILE A 71 6.77 19.30 6.49
CA ILE A 71 5.93 20.11 7.38
C ILE A 71 6.47 20.07 8.82
N ALA A 72 6.88 18.90 9.31
CA ALA A 72 7.47 18.79 10.65
C ALA A 72 8.80 19.57 10.76
N GLY A 73 9.63 19.55 9.71
CA GLY A 73 10.86 20.34 9.61
C GLY A 73 10.59 21.85 9.63
N LEU A 74 9.67 22.31 8.79
CA LEU A 74 9.26 23.71 8.71
C LEU A 74 8.68 24.22 10.04
N ARG A 75 7.83 23.43 10.71
CA ARG A 75 7.30 23.78 12.03
C ARG A 75 8.40 23.97 13.07
N LYS A 76 9.41 23.10 13.05
CA LYS A 76 10.57 23.19 13.95
C LYS A 76 11.38 24.46 13.69
N GLN A 77 11.60 24.81 12.42
CA GLN A 77 12.32 26.02 12.03
C GLN A 77 11.55 27.30 12.39
N LEU A 78 10.23 27.28 12.24
CA LEU A 78 9.34 28.42 12.52
C LEU A 78 8.95 28.54 14.00
N GLY A 79 9.39 27.61 14.86
CA GLY A 79 9.06 27.61 16.29
C GLY A 79 7.56 27.41 16.56
N ILE A 80 6.79 26.87 15.62
CA ILE A 80 5.35 26.67 15.75
C ILE A 80 5.11 25.40 16.58
N PRO A 81 4.52 25.52 17.80
CA PRO A 81 4.27 24.35 18.63
C PRO A 81 3.33 23.36 17.94
N ARG A 82 3.47 22.08 18.29
CA ARG A 82 2.51 21.06 17.88
C ARG A 82 1.17 21.37 18.53
N ALA A 83 0.13 21.65 17.73
CA ALA A 83 -1.24 21.66 18.20
C ALA A 83 -1.57 20.21 18.58
N ASN A 84 -1.32 19.87 19.84
CA ASN A 84 -1.90 18.79 20.65
C ASN A 84 -1.04 18.63 21.91
N SER A 85 -1.28 19.51 22.86
CA SER A 85 -1.14 19.22 24.29
C SER A 85 -2.25 19.99 24.99
N ASP A 86 -3.17 19.25 25.59
CA ASP A 86 -4.30 19.71 26.42
C ASP A 86 -5.55 20.24 25.71
N SER A 87 -6.47 19.31 25.42
CA SER A 87 -7.89 19.55 25.67
C SER A 87 -8.61 18.21 25.93
N SER A 88 -8.38 17.65 27.11
CA SER A 88 -9.39 16.82 27.82
C SER A 88 -10.42 17.77 28.45
N PRO A 89 -11.69 17.36 28.46
CA PRO A 89 -12.25 16.71 29.65
C PRO A 89 -12.65 15.26 29.41
#